data_AF-X1RVM1-F1
#
_entry.id   AF-X1RVM1-F1
#
_cell.length_a   1.000
_cell.length_b   1.000
_cell.length_c   1.000
_cell.angle_alpha   90.00
_cell.angle_beta   90.00
_cell.angle_gamma   90.00
#
_symmetry.space_group_name_H-M   'P 1'
#
loop_
_entity.id
_entity.type
_entity.pdbx_description
1 polymer ?
#
loop_
_entity_poly.entity_id
_entity_poly.type
_entity_poly.pdbx_seq_one_letter_code
_entity_poly.pdbx_strand_id
1 'polypeptide(L)' 'MKKKQLIPILIELIGISIISVGIGLEITLGGDVFFVLITLGSLLIATGSIIWGKFMRSK' A
#
# COMPACT_ATOMS: atom_id res chain seq x y z
N MET A 1 -9.52 -18.18 -4.23
CA MET A 1 -9.81 -16.76 -3.90
C MET A 1 -10.98 -16.30 -4.76
N LYS A 2 -12.00 -15.67 -4.16
CA LYS A 2 -13.09 -15.08 -4.96
C LYS A 2 -12.51 -13.91 -5.77
N LYS A 3 -12.91 -13.73 -7.04
CA LYS A 3 -12.36 -12.66 -7.90
C LYS A 3 -12.39 -11.27 -7.25
N LYS A 4 -13.38 -11.02 -6.38
CA LYS A 4 -13.51 -9.77 -5.61
C LYS A 4 -12.33 -9.50 -4.65
N GLN A 5 -11.63 -10.54 -4.19
CA GLN A 5 -10.52 -10.45 -3.21
C GLN A 5 -9.21 -10.02 -3.86
N LEU A 6 -9.09 -10.16 -5.18
CA LEU A 6 -7.87 -9.75 -5.90
C LEU A 6 -7.67 -8.25 -5.89
N ILE A 7 -8.74 -7.47 -5.92
CA ILE A 7 -8.68 -6.00 -5.98
C ILE A 7 -7.94 -5.41 -4.77
N PRO A 8 -8.37 -5.65 -3.51
CA PRO A 8 -7.66 -5.10 -2.34
C PRO A 8 -6.22 -5.63 -2.22
N ILE A 9 -5.96 -6.88 -2.59
CA ILE A 9 -4.61 -7.45 -2.57
C ILE A 9 -3.69 -6.76 -3.57
N LEU A 10 -4.18 -6.47 -4.79
CA LEU A 10 -3.43 -5.70 -5.77
C LEU A 10 -3.11 -4.29 -5.27
N ILE A 11 -4.07 -3.64 -4.60
CA ILE A 11 -3.85 -2.31 -4.00
C ILE A 11 -2.75 -2.37 -2.93
N GLU A 12 -2.79 -3.38 -2.05
CA GLU A 12 -1.77 -3.58 -1.02
C GLU A 12 -0.39 -3.87 -1.63
N LEU A 13 -0.31 -4.71 -2.68
CA LEU A 13 0.95 -4.99 -3.39
C LEU A 13 1.55 -3.74 -4.04
N ILE A 14 0.73 -2.88 -4.63
CA ILE A 14 1.18 -1.60 -5.17
C ILE A 14 1.71 -0.71 -4.04
N GLY A 15 0.98 -0.63 -2.92
CA GLY A 15 1.42 0.12 -1.75
C GLY A 15 2.76 -0.35 -1.20
N ILE A 16 2.96 -1.66 -1.04
CA ILE A 16 4.23 -2.27 -0.58
C ILE A 16 5.37 -1.94 -1.54
N SER A 17 5.11 -2.00 -2.86
CA SER A 17 6.10 -1.68 -3.88
C SER A 17 6.54 -0.21 -3.79
N ILE A 18 5.58 0.72 -3.63
CA ILE A 18 5.87 2.15 -3.49
C ILE A 18 6.66 2.42 -2.20
N ILE A 19 6.30 1.80 -1.08
CA ILE A 19 7.07 1.92 0.18
C ILE A 19 8.50 1.44 -0.03
N SER A 20 8.68 0.27 -0.66
CA SER A 20 10.00 -0.32 -0.88
C SER A 20 10.89 0.60 -1.72
N VAL A 21 10.33 1.21 -2.78
CA VAL A 21 11.03 2.21 -3.59
C VAL A 21 11.33 3.47 -2.78
N GLY A 22 10.37 3.99 -2.01
CA GLY A 22 10.55 5.16 -1.15
C GLY A 22 11.68 5.00 -0.15
N ILE A 23 11.72 3.86 0.56
CA ILE A 23 12.80 3.52 1.49
C ILE A 23 14.13 3.40 0.75
N GLY A 24 14.16 2.74 -0.41
CA GLY A 24 15.38 2.60 -1.21
C GLY A 24 15.94 3.96 -1.66
N LEU A 25 15.08 4.89 -2.08
CA LEU A 25 15.46 6.25 -2.46
C LEU A 25 15.95 7.06 -1.27
N GLU A 26 15.27 6.97 -0.13
CA GLU A 26 15.66 7.65 1.11
C GLU A 26 17.07 7.24 1.55
N ILE A 27 17.36 5.94 1.54
CA ILE A 27 18.68 5.40 1.89
C ILE A 27 19.75 5.85 0.89
N THR A 28 19.44 5.92 -0.40
CA THR A 28 20.44 6.16 -1.46
C THR A 28 20.74 7.65 -1.66
N LEU A 29 19.70 8.48 -1.69
CA LEU A 29 19.81 9.89 -2.05
C LEU A 29 19.83 10.80 -0.83
N GLY A 30 19.36 10.31 0.33
CA GLY A 30 19.14 11.12 1.51
C GLY A 30 18.01 12.14 1.32
N GLY A 31 17.47 12.63 2.43
CA GLY A 31 16.48 13.70 2.45
C GLY A 31 15.04 13.23 2.60
N ASP A 32 14.23 14.10 3.21
CA ASP A 32 12.93 13.74 3.79
C ASP A 32 11.79 13.67 2.77
N VAL A 33 12.02 14.08 1.52
CA VAL A 33 10.97 14.13 0.49
C VAL A 33 10.43 12.73 0.15
N PHE A 34 11.25 11.69 0.33
CA PHE A 34 10.87 10.30 0.04
C PHE A 34 9.90 9.72 1.09
N PHE A 35 9.76 10.35 2.27
CA PHE A 35 8.70 10.01 3.22
C PHE A 35 7.30 10.20 2.63
N VAL A 36 7.14 11.09 1.65
CA VAL A 36 5.86 11.26 0.94
C VAL A 36 5.49 9.98 0.20
N LEU A 37 6.46 9.31 -0.46
CA LEU A 37 6.23 8.04 -1.14
C LEU A 37 5.89 6.93 -0.14
N ILE A 38 6.63 6.85 0.96
CA ILE A 38 6.38 5.87 2.03
C ILE A 38 4.97 6.06 2.62
N THR A 39 4.57 7.30 2.85
CA THR A 39 3.25 7.65 3.38
C THR A 39 2.14 7.32 2.39
N LEU A 40 2.32 7.64 1.10
CA LEU A 40 1.36 7.30 0.04
C LEU A 40 1.19 5.78 -0.10
N GLY A 41 2.27 5.02 -0.08
CA GLY A 41 2.20 3.56 -0.11
C GLY A 41 1.50 2.99 1.12
N SER A 42 1.73 3.57 2.30
CA SER A 42 1.04 3.18 3.54
C SER A 42 -0.46 3.45 3.48
N LEU A 43 -0.86 4.58 2.88
CA LEU A 43 -2.27 4.92 2.66
C LEU A 43 -2.97 3.92 1.72
N LEU A 44 -2.28 3.45 0.68
CA LEU A 44 -2.80 2.43 -0.23
C LEU A 44 -3.02 1.10 0.50
N ILE A 45 -2.06 0.66 1.31
CA ILE A 45 -2.20 -0.56 2.12
C ILE A 45 -3.41 -0.43 3.06
N ALA A 46 -3.50 0.67 3.81
CA ALA A 46 -4.63 0.92 4.70
C ALA A 46 -5.98 0.90 3.96
N THR A 47 -6.03 1.46 2.74
CA THR A 47 -7.23 1.46 1.90
C THR A 47 -7.61 0.03 1.48
N GLY A 48 -6.65 -0.78 1.03
CA GLY A 48 -6.89 -2.19 0.69
C GLY A 48 -7.44 -3.00 1.87
N SER A 49 -6.86 -2.78 3.05
CA SER A 49 -7.30 -3.40 4.30
C SER A 49 -8.72 -2.97 4.72
N ILE A 50 -9.08 -1.69 4.54
CA ILE A 50 -10.45 -1.20 4.78
C ILE A 50 -11.44 -1.84 3.81
N ILE A 51 -11.10 -1.92 2.51
CA ILE A 51 -11.92 -2.57 1.50
C ILE A 51 -12.21 -4.02 1.90
N TRP A 52 -11.17 -4.75 2.30
CA TRP A 52 -11.30 -6.13 2.75
C TRP A 52 -12.17 -6.23 4.03
N GLY A 53 -11.81 -5.48 5.07
CA GLY A 53 -12.41 -5.60 6.40
C GLY A 53 -13.86 -5.10 6.48
N LYS A 54 -14.20 -4.04 5.74
CA LYS A 54 -15.50 -3.38 5.84
C LYS A 54 -16.46 -3.75 4.71
N PHE A 55 -15.97 -3.88 3.49
CA PHE A 55 -16.83 -4.06 2.31
C PHE A 55 -16.89 -5.49 1.81
N MET A 56 -15.86 -6.29 2.08
CA MET A 56 -15.80 -7.68 1.59
C MET A 56 -16.11 -8.73 2.65
N ARG A 57 -15.85 -8.43 3.92
CA ARG A 57 -16.28 -9.26 5.04
C ARG A 57 -17.78 -9.10 5.23
N SER A 58 -18.55 -9.85 4.45
CA SER A 58 -19.96 -10.06 4.73
C SER A 58 -20.04 -10.87 6.04
N LYS A 59 -20.83 -10.39 6.99
CA LYS A 59 -21.09 -11.05 8.28
C LYS A 59 -21.58 -12.47 8.06
#